data_AF-J8HHB2-F1
#
_entry.id   AF-J8HHB2-F1
#
_cell.length_a   1.000
_cell.length_b   1.000
_cell.length_c   1.000
_cell.angle_alpha   90.00
_cell.angle_beta   90.00
_cell.angle_gamma   90.00
#
_symmetry.space_group_name_H-M   'P 1'
#
loop_
_entity.id
_entity.type
_entity.pdbx_description
1 polymer ?
#
loop_
_entity_poly.entity_id
_entity_poly.type
_entity_poly.pdbx_seq_one_letter_code
_entity_poly.pdbx_strand_id
1 'polypeptide(L)'
;MPASVIQSYVGMSHQPNCKKSIPRADFDIYGYLVEQTERAPVDYLQYIDETGLIPRVLDGMIQIDQDHKRIVNNIEAAKEKMNNKKRKLLKA
;
A
#
# COMPACT_ATOMS: atom_id res chain seq x y z
N MET A 1 -9.13 -0.52 11.21
CA MET A 1 -8.15 0.58 11.06
C MET A 1 -7.72 0.67 9.61
N PRO A 2 -7.59 1.89 9.04
CA PRO A 2 -7.04 2.08 7.70
C PRO A 2 -5.58 1.62 7.58
N ALA A 3 -5.24 1.09 6.40
CA ALA A 3 -3.89 0.59 6.12
C ALA A 3 -2.81 1.68 6.17
N SER A 4 -3.11 2.90 5.74
CA SER A 4 -2.18 4.04 5.78
C SER A 4 -1.71 4.38 7.19
N VAL A 5 -2.63 4.31 8.16
CA VAL A 5 -2.32 4.54 9.58
C VAL A 5 -1.39 3.43 10.08
N ILE A 6 -1.71 2.16 9.80
CA ILE A 6 -0.86 1.02 10.17
C ILE A 6 0.55 1.14 9.56
N GLN A 7 0.65 1.51 8.29
CA GLN A 7 1.93 1.70 7.60
C GLN A 7 2.78 2.80 8.26
N SER A 8 2.17 3.88 8.74
CA SER A 8 2.89 4.91 9.49
C SER A 8 3.50 4.35 10.79
N TYR A 9 2.72 3.61 11.58
CA TYR A 9 3.24 2.96 12.80
C TYR A 9 4.32 1.91 12.51
N VAL A 10 4.16 1.12 11.44
CA VAL A 10 5.18 0.15 11.00
C VAL A 10 6.47 0.89 10.64
N GLY A 11 6.38 1.98 9.89
CA GLY A 11 7.52 2.83 9.53
C GLY A 11 8.25 3.37 10.77
N MET A 12 7.51 3.91 11.74
CA MET A 12 8.08 4.35 13.01
C MET A 12 8.72 3.21 13.79
N SER A 13 8.10 2.02 13.79
CA SER A 13 8.60 0.88 14.54
C SER A 13 9.99 0.41 14.11
N HIS A 14 10.41 0.68 12.87
CA HIS A 14 11.75 0.31 12.40
C HIS A 14 12.86 1.19 12.98
N GLN A 15 12.55 2.38 13.49
CA GLN A 15 13.54 3.27 14.08
C GLN A 15 13.98 2.78 15.48
N PRO A 16 15.25 2.98 15.85
CA PRO A 16 15.73 2.63 17.19
C PRO A 16 14.99 3.45 18.25
N ASN A 17 14.67 2.79 19.38
CA ASN A 17 13.95 3.38 20.53
C ASN A 17 12.51 3.87 20.24
N CYS A 18 11.95 3.59 19.06
CA CYS A 18 10.54 3.86 18.77
C CYS A 18 9.62 2.76 19.31
N LYS A 19 8.34 3.14 19.51
CA LYS A 19 7.30 2.23 20.00
C LYS A 19 7.05 1.11 18.98
N LYS A 20 6.93 -0.12 19.47
CA LYS A 20 6.60 -1.32 18.68
C LYS A 20 5.11 -1.66 18.71
N SER A 21 4.34 -0.93 19.51
CA SER A 21 2.91 -1.12 19.69
C SER A 21 2.14 0.13 19.27
N ILE A 22 0.89 -0.07 18.86
CA ILE A 22 -0.08 0.99 18.63
C ILE A 22 -0.83 1.21 19.95
N PRO A 23 -0.85 2.43 20.50
CA PRO A 23 -1.62 2.75 21.70
C PRO A 23 -3.11 2.44 21.54
N ARG A 24 -3.77 1.95 22.60
CA ARG A 24 -5.21 1.66 22.57
C ARG A 24 -6.07 2.89 22.20
N ALA A 25 -5.71 4.07 22.72
CA ALA A 25 -6.40 5.31 22.35
C ALA A 25 -6.38 5.59 20.85
N ASP A 26 -5.31 5.19 20.15
CA ASP A 26 -5.21 5.36 18.70
C ASP A 26 -6.11 4.36 17.96
N PHE A 27 -6.38 3.18 18.54
CA PHE A 27 -7.42 2.28 18.03
C PHE A 27 -8.82 2.86 18.20
N ASP A 28 -9.10 3.58 19.28
CA ASP A 28 -10.41 4.18 19.49
C ASP A 28 -10.65 5.37 18.55
N ILE A 29 -9.58 6.02 18.08
CA ILE A 29 -9.64 7.14 17.11
C ILE A 29 -9.68 6.66 15.66
N TYR A 30 -8.76 5.76 15.28
CA TYR A 30 -8.57 5.33 13.88
C TYR A 30 -9.19 3.96 13.57
N GLY A 31 -9.53 3.20 14.60
CA GLY A 31 -10.22 1.93 14.46
C GLY A 31 -11.68 2.13 14.11
N TYR A 32 -12.24 1.11 13.48
CA TYR A 32 -13.68 0.97 13.35
C TYR A 32 -14.07 -0.22 14.21
N LEU A 33 -15.06 -0.03 15.08
CA LEU A 33 -15.61 -1.12 15.86
C LEU A 33 -16.51 -1.95 14.94
N VAL A 34 -16.09 -3.18 14.66
CA VAL A 34 -16.91 -4.13 13.89
C VAL A 34 -17.85 -4.81 14.86
N GLU A 35 -19.15 -4.59 14.66
CA GLU A 35 -20.19 -5.26 15.44
C GLU A 35 -20.29 -6.74 15.08
N GLN A 36 -20.72 -7.54 16.04
CA GLN A 36 -21.07 -8.92 15.79
C GLN A 36 -22.49 -8.95 15.25
N THR A 37 -22.68 -9.63 14.12
CA THR A 37 -23.99 -9.72 13.48
C THR A 37 -24.41 -11.17 13.39
N GLU A 38 -25.68 -11.41 13.07
CA GLU A 38 -26.16 -12.75 12.77
C GLU A 38 -25.52 -13.34 11.51
N ARG A 39 -25.05 -12.48 10.58
CA ARG A 39 -24.36 -12.88 9.35
C ARG A 39 -22.97 -13.43 9.63
N ALA A 40 -22.21 -12.83 10.54
CA ALA A 40 -20.88 -13.30 10.91
C ALA A 40 -20.45 -12.83 12.32
N PRO A 41 -19.65 -13.65 13.05
CA PRO A 41 -19.09 -13.25 14.34
C PRO A 41 -18.23 -11.98 14.32
N VAL A 42 -17.69 -11.61 13.15
CA VAL A 42 -16.98 -10.35 12.88
C VAL A 42 -17.33 -9.93 11.45
N ASP A 43 -18.35 -9.08 11.28
CA ASP A 43 -18.86 -8.68 9.96
C ASP A 43 -18.19 -7.41 9.42
N TYR A 44 -16.92 -7.51 9.07
CA TYR A 44 -16.16 -6.37 8.50
C TYR A 44 -16.59 -6.01 7.07
N LEU A 45 -17.36 -6.89 6.40
CA LEU A 45 -17.87 -6.63 5.05
C LEU A 45 -19.03 -5.64 5.08
N GLN A 46 -19.89 -5.72 6.10
CA GLN A 46 -20.93 -4.71 6.32
C GLN A 46 -20.34 -3.29 6.36
N TYR A 47 -19.23 -3.08 7.07
CA TYR A 47 -18.54 -1.79 7.08
C TYR A 47 -18.11 -1.32 5.70
N ILE A 48 -17.58 -2.23 4.87
CA ILE A 48 -17.13 -1.92 3.51
C ILE A 48 -18.32 -1.55 2.61
N ASP A 49 -19.42 -2.28 2.76
CA ASP A 49 -20.67 -2.05 2.03
C ASP A 49 -21.26 -0.68 2.40
N GLU A 50 -21.31 -0.34 3.69
CA GLU A 50 -21.86 0.93 4.21
C GLU A 50 -20.99 2.15 3.85
N THR A 51 -19.67 2.01 3.93
CA THR A 51 -18.75 3.13 3.70
C THR A 51 -18.42 3.37 2.23
N GLY A 52 -18.80 2.45 1.34
CA GLY A 52 -18.49 2.57 -0.09
C GLY A 52 -17.00 2.68 -0.34
N LEU A 53 -16.16 2.03 0.50
CA LEU A 53 -14.70 2.05 0.34
C LEU A 53 -14.25 1.36 -0.95
N ILE A 54 -15.09 0.50 -1.53
CA ILE A 54 -14.80 -0.28 -2.73
C ILE A 54 -14.37 0.63 -3.92
N PRO A 55 -15.14 1.67 -4.33
CA PRO A 55 -14.72 2.61 -5.37
C PRO A 55 -13.35 3.27 -5.14
N ARG A 56 -13.09 3.83 -3.95
CA ARG A 56 -11.83 4.54 -3.65
C ARG A 56 -10.63 3.60 -3.52
N VAL A 57 -10.85 2.41 -2.97
CA VAL A 57 -9.79 1.41 -2.81
C VAL A 57 -9.43 0.78 -4.16
N LEU A 58 -10.42 0.50 -5.02
CA LEU A 58 -10.18 0.01 -6.38
C LEU A 58 -9.40 1.03 -7.22
N ASP A 59 -9.79 2.30 -7.21
CA ASP A 59 -9.06 3.36 -7.93
C ASP A 59 -7.59 3.46 -7.46
N GLY A 60 -7.36 3.39 -6.15
CA GLY A 60 -6.01 3.38 -5.58
C GLY A 60 -5.19 2.15 -5.98
N MET A 61 -5.80 0.96 -5.98
CA MET A 61 -5.12 -0.28 -6.40
C MET A 61 -4.76 -0.26 -7.89
N ILE A 62 -5.65 0.27 -8.74
CA ILE A 62 -5.40 0.43 -10.19
C ILE A 62 -4.24 1.40 -10.43
N GLN A 63 -4.18 2.52 -9.69
CA GLN A 63 -3.10 3.49 -9.83
C GLN A 63 -1.73 2.91 -9.42
N ILE A 64 -1.67 2.15 -8.32
CA ILE A 64 -0.43 1.53 -7.84
C ILE A 64 0.11 0.52 -8.87
N ASP A 65 -0.76 -0.31 -9.45
CA ASP A 65 -0.35 -1.29 -10.47
C ASP A 65 0.18 -0.61 -11.74
N GLN A 66 -0.49 0.46 -12.19
CA GLN A 66 -0.04 1.26 -13.32
C GLN A 66 1.32 1.93 -13.07
N ASP A 67 1.51 2.51 -11.88
CA ASP A 67 2.77 3.13 -11.50
C ASP A 67 3.91 2.11 -11.43
N HIS A 68 3.65 0.93 -10.84
CA HIS A 68 4.64 -0.15 -10.79
C HIS A 68 5.05 -0.59 -12.20
N LYS A 69 4.07 -0.83 -13.08
CA LYS A 69 4.32 -1.20 -14.49
C LYS A 69 5.12 -0.13 -15.22
N ARG A 70 4.79 1.16 -15.01
CA ARG A 70 5.51 2.29 -15.61
C ARG A 70 6.95 2.36 -15.13
N ILE A 71 7.21 2.19 -13.84
CA ILE A 71 8.56 2.19 -13.26
C ILE A 71 9.40 1.05 -13.84
N VAL A 72 8.87 -0.17 -13.87
CA VAL A 72 9.55 -1.35 -14.43
C VAL A 72 9.93 -1.12 -15.90
N ASN A 73 8.99 -0.62 -16.71
CA ASN A 73 9.25 -0.32 -18.13
C ASN A 73 10.35 0.72 -18.31
N ASN A 74 10.38 1.76 -17.48
CA ASN A 74 11.41 2.80 -17.54
C ASN A 74 12.80 2.25 -17.18
N ILE A 75 12.89 1.33 -16.23
CA ILE A 75 14.14 0.68 -15.83
C ILE A 75 14.68 -0.18 -16.98
N GLU A 76 13.84 -1.00 -17.60
CA GLU A 76 14.24 -1.85 -18.73
C GLU A 76 14.65 -1.01 -19.95
N ALA A 77 13.91 0.04 -20.27
CA ALA A 77 14.29 0.96 -21.35
C ALA A 77 15.64 1.66 -21.10
N ALA A 78 15.94 2.01 -19.84
CA ALA A 78 17.24 2.60 -19.49
C ALA A 78 18.39 1.59 -19.63
N LYS A 79 18.18 0.34 -19.19
CA LYS A 79 19.14 -0.76 -19.37
C LYS A 79 19.43 -1.02 -20.84
N GLU A 80 18.39 -1.05 -21.68
CA GLU A 80 18.53 -1.27 -23.12
C GLU A 80 19.31 -0.14 -23.79
N LYS A 81 19.01 1.13 -23.45
CA LYS A 81 19.76 2.29 -23.95
C LYS A 81 21.25 2.21 -23.59
N MET A 82 21.57 1.83 -22.36
CA MET A 82 22.96 1.64 -21.93
C MET A 82 23.66 0.52 -22.70
N ASN A 83 23.00 -0.62 -22.90
CA ASN A 83 23.54 -1.75 -23.65
C ASN A 83 23.80 -1.37 -25.13
N ASN A 84 22.88 -0.64 -25.76
CA ASN A 84 23.06 -0.16 -27.13
C ASN A 84 24.24 0.83 -27.21
N LYS A 85 24.34 1.78 -26.27
CA LYS A 85 25.48 2.71 -26.19
C LYS A 85 26.81 1.97 -26.02
N LYS A 86 26.87 0.96 -25.14
CA LYS A 86 28.05 0.12 -24.94
C LYS A 86 28.43 -0.66 -26.20
N ARG A 87 27.46 -1.24 -26.91
CA ARG A 87 27.67 -1.94 -28.19
C ARG A 87 28.19 -1.02 -29.30
N LYS A 88 27.73 0.24 -29.35
CA LYS A 88 28.23 1.22 -30.33
C LYS A 88 29.68 1.62 -30.06
N LEU A 89 30.06 1.79 -28.79
CA LEU A 89 31.44 2.11 -28.40
C LEU A 89 32.42 0.95 -28.66
N LEU A 90 31.97 -0.31 -28.51
CA LEU A 90 32.79 -1.50 -28.78
C LEU A 90 32.98 -1.81 -30.28
N LYS A 91 32.23 -1.13 -31.16
CA LYS A 91 32.29 -1.29 -32.62
C LYS A 91 33.00 -0.14 -33.34
N ALA A 92 33.47 0.87 -32.59
CA ALA A 92 34.30 1.97 -33.07
C ALA A 92 35.77 1.65 -32.76
#